data_AF-A0A355GFY8-F1
#
_entry.id   AF-A0A355GFY8-F1
#
_cell.length_a   1.000
_cell.length_b   1.000
_cell.length_c   1.000
_cell.angle_alpha   90.00
_cell.angle_beta   90.00
_cell.angle_gamma   90.00
#
_symmetry.space_group_name_H-M   'P 1'
#
loop_
_entity.id
_entity.type
_entity.pdbx_description
1 polymer ?
#
loop_
_entity_poly.entity_id
_entity_poly.type
_entity_poly.pdbx_seq_one_letter_code
_entity_poly.pdbx_strand_id
1 'polypeptide(L)'
;AEKIKVVMNRLGLEDTQISVSKALETIGREIFCQIPNDYATMVESRNNGIPLVMQAPKAKLTRTIMGLAASVSGESASEQEDSVSRKKKSLFGFLNNSK
;
A
#
# COMPACT_ATOMS: atom_id res chain seq x y z
N ALA A 1 0.26 -25.43 4.57
CA ALA A 1 0.84 -24.07 4.39
C ALA A 1 0.35 -23.52 3.06
N GLU A 2 -0.35 -22.38 3.05
CA GLU A 2 -0.62 -21.66 1.80
C GLU A 2 0.70 -21.15 1.20
N LYS A 3 1.26 -21.89 0.25
CA LYS A 3 2.51 -21.53 -0.45
C LYS A 3 2.33 -20.43 -1.49
N ILE A 4 1.09 -20.01 -1.74
CA ILE A 4 0.74 -19.07 -2.81
C ILE A 4 -0.02 -17.91 -2.19
N LYS A 5 0.42 -16.68 -2.49
CA LYS A 5 -0.18 -15.43 -2.03
C LYS A 5 -0.45 -14.52 -3.22
N VAL A 6 -1.59 -13.83 -3.22
CA VAL A 6 -2.00 -12.94 -4.30
C VAL A 6 -1.55 -11.52 -3.99
N VAL A 7 -0.76 -10.93 -4.89
CA VAL A 7 -0.35 -9.52 -4.80
C VAL A 7 -1.04 -8.75 -5.90
N MET A 8 -1.83 -7.75 -5.51
CA MET A 8 -2.44 -6.84 -6.47
C MET A 8 -1.49 -5.68 -6.74
N ASN A 9 -0.96 -5.63 -7.97
CA ASN A 9 -0.04 -4.58 -8.38
C ASN A 9 -0.77 -3.46 -9.12
N ARG A 10 -0.37 -2.20 -8.87
CA ARG A 10 -0.95 -0.99 -9.46
C ARG A 10 -2.43 -0.76 -9.12
N LEU A 11 -2.73 -0.70 -7.82
CA LEU A 11 -4.06 -0.34 -7.30
C LEU A 11 -4.50 1.07 -7.75
N GLY A 12 -5.80 1.27 -7.97
CA GLY A 12 -6.38 2.58 -8.33
C GLY A 12 -6.64 2.77 -9.83
N LEU A 13 -6.74 1.67 -10.59
CA LEU A 13 -7.00 1.68 -12.03
C LEU A 13 -8.36 1.04 -12.40
N GLU A 14 -9.27 0.94 -11.43
CA GLU A 14 -10.53 0.18 -11.53
C GLU A 14 -11.48 0.76 -12.58
N ASP A 15 -11.34 2.03 -12.96
CA ASP A 15 -12.14 2.65 -14.03
C ASP A 15 -11.77 2.15 -15.43
N THR A 16 -10.57 1.59 -15.59
CA THR A 16 -10.02 1.11 -16.88
C THR A 16 -9.65 -0.36 -16.87
N GLN A 17 -9.67 -0.99 -15.70
CA GLN A 17 -9.25 -2.37 -15.48
C GLN A 17 -10.33 -3.15 -14.72
N ILE A 18 -10.13 -4.46 -14.61
CA ILE A 18 -10.98 -5.32 -13.79
C ILE A 18 -11.04 -4.79 -12.35
N SER A 19 -12.24 -4.78 -11.75
CA SER A 19 -12.40 -4.39 -10.35
C SER A 19 -11.71 -5.38 -9.41
N VAL A 20 -11.29 -4.88 -8.23
CA VAL A 20 -10.74 -5.71 -7.15
C VAL A 20 -11.71 -6.86 -6.80
N SER A 21 -13.01 -6.56 -6.72
CA SER A 21 -14.05 -7.54 -6.40
C SER A 21 -14.12 -8.66 -7.42
N LYS A 22 -14.07 -8.34 -8.72
CA LYS A 22 -14.14 -9.35 -9.78
C LYS A 22 -12.87 -10.18 -9.85
N ALA A 23 -11.71 -9.57 -9.60
CA ALA A 23 -10.44 -10.29 -9.50
C ALA A 23 -10.45 -11.30 -8.33
N LEU A 24 -10.94 -10.89 -7.15
CA LEU A 24 -11.09 -11.77 -5.99
C LEU A 24 -12.02 -12.95 -6.26
N GLU A 25 -13.19 -12.70 -6.84
CA GLU A 25 -14.16 -13.74 -7.22
C GLU A 25 -13.56 -14.74 -8.21
N THR A 26 -12.83 -14.24 -9.22
CA THR A 26 -12.26 -15.07 -10.29
C THR A 26 -11.07 -15.90 -9.81
N ILE A 27 -10.21 -15.32 -8.96
CA ILE A 27 -9.01 -16.00 -8.44
C ILE A 27 -9.37 -16.97 -7.30
N GLY A 28 -10.47 -16.71 -6.58
CA GLY A 28 -10.93 -17.54 -5.45
C GLY A 28 -9.97 -17.53 -4.27
N ARG A 29 -9.20 -16.44 -4.09
CA ARG A 29 -8.22 -16.25 -3.01
C ARG A 29 -8.24 -14.81 -2.53
N GLU A 30 -7.93 -14.62 -1.26
CA GLU A 30 -7.76 -13.30 -0.66
C GLU A 30 -6.50 -12.59 -1.17
N ILE A 31 -6.56 -11.26 -1.23
CA ILE A 31 -5.41 -10.43 -1.57
C ILE A 31 -4.52 -10.31 -0.34
N PHE A 32 -3.27 -10.73 -0.48
CA PHE A 32 -2.25 -10.66 0.56
C PHE A 32 -1.61 -9.28 0.66
N CYS A 33 -1.43 -8.58 -0.47
CA CYS A 33 -0.81 -7.26 -0.52
C CYS A 33 -1.35 -6.45 -1.70
N GLN A 34 -1.49 -5.14 -1.50
CA GLN A 34 -1.89 -4.19 -2.54
C GLN A 34 -0.80 -3.14 -2.73
N ILE A 35 -0.27 -3.02 -3.95
CA ILE A 35 0.80 -2.10 -4.31
C ILE A 35 0.19 -0.89 -5.04
N PRO A 36 0.42 0.35 -4.58
CA PRO A 36 -0.17 1.54 -5.20
C PRO A 36 0.38 1.80 -6.60
N ASN A 37 -0.45 2.37 -7.48
CA ASN A 37 0.00 2.84 -8.79
C ASN A 37 0.76 4.18 -8.70
N ASP A 38 2.01 4.14 -8.23
CA ASP A 38 2.92 5.30 -8.22
C ASP A 38 3.84 5.25 -9.45
N TYR A 39 3.28 5.64 -10.60
CA TYR A 39 3.95 5.52 -11.89
C TYR A 39 5.19 6.43 -12.01
N ALA A 40 5.08 7.68 -11.56
CA ALA A 40 6.16 8.66 -11.70
C ALA A 40 7.44 8.19 -10.98
N THR A 41 7.30 7.78 -9.72
CA THR A 41 8.41 7.29 -8.90
C THR A 41 9.05 6.03 -9.51
N MET A 42 8.22 5.10 -10.01
CA MET A 42 8.73 3.86 -10.62
C MET A 42 9.47 4.08 -11.93
N VAL A 43 8.98 4.99 -12.78
CA VAL A 43 9.62 5.30 -14.05
C VAL A 43 10.96 5.99 -13.81
N GLU A 44 11.02 6.93 -12.88
CA GLU A 44 12.27 7.61 -12.53
C GLU A 44 13.34 6.62 -12.03
N SER A 45 12.98 5.77 -11.05
CA SER A 45 13.87 4.71 -10.54
C SER A 45 14.36 3.79 -11.65
N ARG A 46 13.48 3.36 -12.56
CA ARG A 46 13.83 2.50 -13.69
C ARG A 46 14.78 3.19 -14.67
N ASN A 47 14.46 4.43 -15.06
CA ASN A 47 15.22 5.18 -16.05
C ASN A 47 16.62 5.53 -15.55
N ASN A 48 16.76 5.81 -14.26
CA ASN A 48 18.05 6.08 -13.62
C ASN A 48 18.84 4.80 -13.32
N GLY A 49 18.22 3.62 -13.37
CA GLY A 49 18.85 2.36 -13.00
C GLY A 49 19.15 2.23 -11.50
N ILE A 50 18.44 2.97 -10.66
CA ILE A 50 18.65 3.03 -9.21
C ILE A 50 17.50 2.32 -8.50
N PRO A 51 17.76 1.41 -7.53
CA PRO A 51 16.70 0.75 -6.78
C PRO A 51 15.72 1.74 -6.13
N LEU A 52 14.43 1.38 -6.09
CA LEU A 52 13.37 2.25 -5.58
C LEU A 52 13.63 2.75 -4.16
N VAL A 53 14.16 1.88 -3.28
CA VAL A 53 14.49 2.23 -1.88
C VAL A 53 15.57 3.32 -1.79
N MET A 54 16.44 3.43 -2.80
CA MET A 54 17.47 4.46 -2.89
C MET A 54 16.94 5.71 -3.59
N GLN A 55 16.20 5.55 -4.70
CA GLN A 55 15.66 6.67 -5.48
C GLN A 55 14.59 7.45 -4.70
N ALA A 56 13.67 6.74 -4.05
CA ALA A 56 12.50 7.32 -3.42
C ALA A 56 12.19 6.65 -2.06
N PRO A 57 13.10 6.77 -1.07
CA PRO A 57 13.01 6.06 0.21
C PRO A 57 11.72 6.36 0.99
N LYS A 58 11.15 7.55 0.79
CA LYS A 58 9.97 8.02 1.53
C LYS A 58 8.64 7.75 0.81
N ALA A 59 8.67 7.33 -0.46
CA ALA A 59 7.46 7.11 -1.24
C ALA A 59 6.58 6.01 -0.63
N LYS A 60 5.25 6.15 -0.77
CA LYS A 60 4.30 5.14 -0.30
C LYS A 60 4.59 3.78 -0.92
N LEU A 61 4.90 3.77 -2.21
CA LEU A 61 5.26 2.55 -2.93
C LEU A 61 6.44 1.82 -2.30
N THR A 62 7.52 2.55 -1.97
CA THR A 62 8.70 1.99 -1.30
C THR A 62 8.34 1.34 0.02
N ARG A 63 7.57 2.03 0.86
CA ARG A 63 7.13 1.50 2.16
C ARG A 63 6.27 0.25 2.00
N THR A 64 5.36 0.23 1.02
CA THR A 64 4.54 -0.94 0.71
C THR A 64 5.38 -2.15 0.29
N ILE A 65 6.38 -1.95 -0.58
CA ILE A 65 7.27 -3.03 -1.01
C ILE A 65 8.13 -3.54 0.16
N MET A 66 8.62 -2.64 1.02
CA MET A 66 9.34 -3.04 2.23
C MET A 66 8.46 -3.85 3.19
N GLY A 67 7.20 -3.44 3.39
CA GLY A 67 6.24 -4.18 4.19
C GLY A 67 5.92 -5.57 3.61
N LEU A 68 5.79 -5.67 2.29
CA LEU A 68 5.65 -6.95 1.60
C LEU A 68 6.88 -7.84 1.78
N ALA A 69 8.09 -7.28 1.68
CA ALA A 69 9.31 -8.04 1.90
C ALA A 69 9.40 -8.58 3.34
N ALA A 70 9.04 -7.76 4.32
CA ALA A 70 8.98 -8.17 5.73
C ALA A 70 7.92 -9.25 5.98
N SER A 71 6.75 -9.16 5.35
CA SER A 71 5.68 -10.15 5.56
C SER A 71 5.98 -11.54 4.98
N VAL A 72 6.95 -11.63 4.06
CA VAL A 72 7.40 -12.91 3.47
C VAL A 72 8.75 -13.39 3.97
N SER A 73 9.53 -12.55 4.67
CA SER A 73 10.86 -12.92 5.19
C SER A 73 10.81 -13.84 6.41
N GLY A 74 9.63 -14.05 7.01
CA GLY A 74 9.44 -14.94 8.16
C GLY A 74 9.87 -14.33 9.50
N GLU A 75 10.36 -13.09 9.50
CA GLU A 75 10.51 -12.28 10.71
C GLU A 75 9.13 -11.73 11.10
N SER A 76 8.63 -12.08 12.27
CA SER A 76 7.34 -11.62 12.80
C SER A 76 7.32 -10.10 12.92
N ALA A 77 6.96 -9.41 11.83
CA ALA A 77 6.65 -8.00 11.86
C ALA A 77 5.33 -7.83 12.61
N SER A 78 5.43 -7.30 13.84
CA SER A 78 4.30 -6.86 14.65
C SER A 78 3.28 -6.11 13.81
N GLU A 79 2.04 -6.58 13.88
CA GLU A 79 0.84 -6.06 13.22
C GLU A 79 0.82 -4.52 13.17
N GLN A 80 1.05 -3.94 11.99
CA GLN A 80 0.56 -2.60 11.70
C GLN A 80 -0.83 -2.77 11.09
N GLU A 81 -1.83 -2.83 11.98
CA GLU A 81 -3.22 -2.56 11.63
C GLU A 81 -3.31 -1.14 11.05
N ASP A 82 -3.35 -1.02 9.72
CA ASP A 82 -3.91 0.16 9.08
C ASP A 82 -5.44 0.12 9.28
N SER A 83 -5.87 0.56 10.47
CA SER A 83 -7.26 0.85 10.77
C SER A 83 -7.72 2.05 9.93
N VAL A 84 -8.09 1.82 8.67
CA VAL A 84 -8.89 2.77 7.88
C VAL A 84 -10.33 2.72 8.39
N SER A 85 -10.55 3.15 9.64
CA SER A 85 -11.89 3.42 10.19
C SER A 85 -11.86 4.15 11.54
N ARG A 86 -11.14 5.28 11.68
CA ARG A 86 -11.43 6.21 12.79
C ARG A 86 -11.56 7.66 12.33
N LYS A 87 -12.84 8.02 12.13
CA LYS A 87 -13.50 9.29 12.47
C LYS A 87 -12.65 10.56 12.33
N LYS A 88 -13.06 11.41 11.37
CA LYS A 88 -12.90 12.87 11.43
C LYS A 88 -13.20 13.37 12.85
N LYS A 89 -12.18 13.74 13.63
CA LYS A 89 -12.34 14.53 14.85
C LYS A 89 -11.22 15.57 14.95
N SER A 90 -11.62 16.78 14.63
CA SER A 90 -11.25 18.04 15.29
C SER A 90 -9.78 18.48 15.24
N LEU A 91 -9.43 19.20 14.18
CA LEU A 91 -8.27 20.11 14.12
C LEU A 91 -8.66 21.58 14.39
N PHE A 92 -9.85 21.84 14.93
CA PHE A 92 -10.36 23.20 15.18
C PHE A 92 -10.73 23.46 16.64
N GLY A 93 -10.17 22.69 17.58
CA GLY A 93 -10.44 22.85 19.03
C GLY A 93 -9.63 23.94 19.73
N PHE A 94 -8.95 24.84 19.01
CA PHE A 94 -8.00 25.80 19.61
C PHE A 94 -8.49 27.26 19.73
N LEU A 95 -9.79 27.51 19.50
CA LEU A 95 -10.38 28.84 19.66
C LEU A 95 -11.69 28.77 20.44
N ASN A 96 -11.63 28.52 21.75
CA ASN A 96 -12.61 29.10 22.67
C ASN A 96 -12.08 29.18 24.10
N ASN A 97 -11.33 30.23 24.40
CA ASN A 97 -11.27 30.75 25.76
C ASN A 97 -10.92 32.24 25.71
N SER A 98 -11.91 33.12 25.84
CA SER A 98 -11.72 34.42 26.46
C SER A 98 -13.04 35.09 26.80
N LYS A 99 -13.25 35.21 28.12
CA LYS A 99 -14.01 36.23 28.87
C LYS A 99 -15.54 36.22 28.80
#